data_AF-A0A383EAU0-F1
#
_entry.id   AF-A0A383EAU0-F1
#
_cell.length_a   1.000
_cell.length_b   1.000
_cell.length_c   1.000
_cell.angle_alpha   90.00
_cell.angle_beta   90.00
_cell.angle_gamma   90.00
#
_symmetry.space_group_name_H-M   'P 1'
#
loop_
_entity.id
_entity.type
_entity.pdbx_description
1 polymer ?
#
loop_
_entity_poly.entity_id
_entity_poly.type
_entity_poly.pdbx_seq_one_letter_code
_entity_poly.pdbx_strand_id
1 'polypeptide(L)' 'MNKTFKIRANYDAMGDQPSAIKSLSNGIKKGLKHQTLLGVTG' A
#
# COMPACT_ATOMS: atom_id res chain seq x y z
N MET A 1 15.07 17.77 1.05
CA MET A 1 15.35 17.00 -0.18
C MET A 1 14.22 16.00 -0.40
N ASN A 2 13.32 16.22 -1.37
CA ASN A 2 12.30 15.25 -1.73
C ASN A 2 12.87 14.23 -2.73
N LYS A 3 13.45 13.15 -2.24
CA LYS A 3 13.75 11.98 -3.08
C LYS A 3 12.45 11.18 -3.23
N THR A 4 11.88 11.20 -4.43
CA THR A 4 10.70 10.37 -4.74
C THR A 4 11.09 8.90 -4.71
N PHE A 5 10.32 8.10 -3.96
CA PHE A 5 10.47 6.66 -3.96
C PHE A 5 10.05 6.07 -5.31
N LYS A 6 10.88 5.23 -5.93
CA LYS A 6 10.58 4.54 -7.19
C LYS A 6 10.51 3.04 -6.93
N ILE A 7 9.35 2.44 -7.15
CA ILE A 7 9.14 0.99 -7.04
C ILE A 7 9.72 0.30 -8.28
N ARG A 8 10.43 -0.81 -8.08
CA ARG A 8 10.88 -1.74 -9.14
C ARG A 8 10.32 -3.11 -8.84
N ALA A 9 9.52 -3.65 -9.74
CA ALA A 9 8.95 -4.99 -9.65
C ALA A 9 8.84 -5.58 -11.06
N ASN A 10 8.93 -6.91 -11.16
CA ASN A 10 8.75 -7.63 -12.43
C ASN A 10 7.28 -8.03 -12.66
N TYR A 11 6.39 -7.61 -11.77
CA TYR A 11 4.98 -7.95 -11.75
C TYR A 11 4.17 -6.79 -11.16
N ASP A 12 2.91 -6.71 -11.57
CA ASP A 12 1.95 -5.75 -11.04
C ASP A 12 1.22 -6.33 -9.82
N ALA A 13 0.61 -5.44 -9.03
CA ALA A 13 -0.24 -5.85 -7.92
C ALA A 13 -1.50 -6.55 -8.47
N MET A 14 -1.81 -7.73 -7.95
CA MET A 14 -2.92 -8.57 -8.42
C MET A 14 -3.84 -9.00 -7.27
N GLY A 15 -5.02 -9.53 -7.61
CA GLY A 15 -6.02 -9.94 -6.63
C GLY A 15 -6.47 -8.76 -5.76
N ASP A 16 -6.43 -8.93 -4.43
CA ASP A 16 -6.84 -7.91 -3.47
C ASP A 16 -5.75 -6.87 -3.16
N GLN A 17 -4.53 -7.08 -3.65
CA GLN A 17 -3.40 -6.19 -3.37
C GLN A 17 -3.65 -4.73 -3.82
N PRO A 18 -4.19 -4.43 -5.02
CA PRO A 18 -4.46 -3.05 -5.43
C PRO A 18 -5.43 -2.33 -4.48
N SER A 19 -6.46 -3.03 -4.00
CA SER A 19 -7.44 -2.47 -3.06
C SER A 19 -6.81 -2.22 -1.69
N ALA A 20 -6.03 -3.16 -1.17
CA ALA A 20 -5.30 -3.01 0.09
C ALA A 20 -4.33 -1.83 0.05
N ILE A 21 -3.53 -1.71 -1.02
CA ILE A 21 -2.60 -0.59 -1.24
C ILE A 21 -3.37 0.74 -1.25
N LYS A 22 -4.49 0.82 -1.97
CA LYS A 22 -5.32 2.02 -2.05
C LYS A 22 -5.89 2.40 -0.67
N SER A 23 -6.40 1.44 0.08
CA SER A 23 -6.97 1.67 1.41
C SER A 23 -5.93 2.23 2.39
N LEU A 24 -4.78 1.55 2.51
CA LEU A 24 -3.72 1.94 3.44
C LEU A 24 -3.10 3.29 3.09
N SER A 25 -2.80 3.52 1.81
CA SER A 25 -2.22 4.78 1.35
C SER A 25 -3.19 5.96 1.56
N ASN A 26 -4.49 5.75 1.39
CA ASN A 26 -5.50 6.76 1.70
C ASN A 26 -5.63 7.00 3.20
N GLY A 27 -5.54 5.97 4.03
CA GLY A 27 -5.54 6.13 5.49
C GLY A 27 -4.38 6.98 5.99
N ILE A 28 -3.18 6.81 5.41
CA ILE A 28 -2.03 7.68 5.71
C ILE A 28 -2.33 9.12 5.32
N LYS A 29 -2.85 9.35 4.10
CA LYS A 29 -3.22 10.71 3.63
C LYS A 29 -4.29 11.37 4.49
N LYS A 30 -5.18 10.57 5.09
CA LYS A 30 -6.24 11.04 6.01
C LYS A 30 -5.76 11.23 7.46
N GLY A 31 -4.49 10.93 7.76
CA GLY A 31 -3.95 11.07 9.12
C GLY A 31 -4.39 9.97 10.09
N LEU A 32 -4.81 8.79 9.60
CA LEU A 32 -5.14 7.66 10.46
C LEU A 32 -3.89 7.20 11.21
N LYS A 33 -3.93 7.27 12.54
CA LYS A 33 -2.80 6.93 13.42
C LYS A 33 -2.49 5.43 13.44
N HIS A 34 -3.51 4.59 13.37
CA HIS A 34 -3.40 3.13 13.40
C HIS A 34 -4.17 2.53 12.24
N GLN A 35 -3.54 1.57 11.54
CA GLN A 35 -4.13 0.81 10.45
C GLN A 35 -3.60 -0.63 10.54
N THR A 36 -4.44 -1.59 10.18
CA THR A 36 -4.09 -3.02 10.20
C THR A 36 -4.28 -3.58 8.81
N LEU A 37 -3.24 -4.22 8.27
CA LEU A 37 -3.32 -5.03 7.07
C LEU A 37 -3.51 -6.49 7.49
N LEU A 38 -4.69 -7.04 7.24
CA LEU A 38 -4.92 -8.48 7.40
C LEU A 38 -4.53 -9.18 6.09
N GLY A 39 -3.27 -9.59 5.99
CA GLY A 39 -2.79 -10.42 4.89
C GLY A 39 -3.06 -11.89 5.20
N VAL A 40 -3.67 -12.60 4.25
CA VAL A 40 -3.62 -14.06 4.24
C VAL A 40 -2.20 -14.53 3.87
N THR A 41 -1.87 -15.78 4.16
CA THR A 41 -0.56 -16.35 3.79
C THR A 41 -0.45 -16.52 2.28
N GLY A 42 0.65 -16.04 1.69
CA GLY A 42 0.89 -16.08 0.24
C GLY A 42 0.54 -14.77 -0.46
#